data_AF-A0A0C2WJ76-F1
#
_entry.id   AF-A0A0C2WJ76-F1
#
_cell.length_a   1.000
_cell.length_b   1.000
_cell.length_c   1.000
_cell.angle_alpha   90.00
_cell.angle_beta   90.00
_cell.angle_gamma   90.00
#
_symmetry.space_group_name_H-M   'P 1'
#
loop_
_entity.id
_entity.type
_entity.pdbx_description
1 polymer ?
#
loop_
_entity_poly.entity_id
_entity_poly.type
_entity_poly.pdbx_seq_one_letter_code
_entity_poly.pdbx_strand_id
1 'polypeptide(L)' 'MAYRKISRDVKIAAIRLYQRHLLSLNVILECLGISKRTFRRITQLWRLTGDVVRHTFGI' A
#
# COMPACT_ATOMS: atom_id res chain seq x y z
N MET A 1 7.92 10.42 10.72
CA MET A 1 6.83 9.42 10.57
C MET A 1 7.22 8.18 11.36
N ALA A 2 6.51 7.89 12.45
CA ALA A 2 6.74 6.66 13.23
C ALA A 2 6.48 5.43 12.34
N TYR A 3 7.32 4.41 12.46
CA TYR A 3 7.12 3.16 11.72
C TYR A 3 5.86 2.46 12.24
N ARG A 4 4.79 2.47 11.43
CA ARG A 4 3.55 1.76 11.73
C ARG A 4 3.44 0.52 10.85
N LYS A 5 3.32 -0.65 11.46
CA LYS A 5 3.12 -1.91 10.72
C LYS A 5 1.69 -1.93 10.18
N ILE A 6 1.53 -1.67 8.89
CA ILE A 6 0.25 -1.77 8.20
C ILE A 6 0.06 -3.20 7.73
N SER A 7 -1.07 -3.81 8.10
CA SER A 7 -1.42 -5.16 7.68
C SER A 7 -1.48 -5.30 6.15
N ARG A 8 -1.24 -6.51 5.66
CA ARG A 8 -1.36 -6.87 4.24
C ARG A 8 -2.73 -6.48 3.69
N ASP A 9 -3.79 -6.81 4.40
CA ASP A 9 -5.17 -6.60 3.94
C ASP A 9 -5.50 -5.11 3.78
N VAL A 10 -5.00 -4.28 4.70
CA VAL A 10 -5.18 -2.83 4.65
C VAL A 10 -4.49 -2.24 3.42
N LYS A 11 -3.30 -2.73 3.04
CA LYS A 11 -2.61 -2.30 1.81
C LYS A 11 -3.39 -2.71 0.56
N ILE A 12 -3.93 -3.94 0.53
CA ILE A 12 -4.74 -4.43 -0.59
C ILE A 12 -6.01 -3.58 -0.73
N ALA A 13 -6.70 -3.30 0.38
CA ALA A 13 -7.87 -2.42 0.41
C ALA A 13 -7.53 -1.03 -0.14
N ALA A 14 -6.44 -0.42 0.31
CA ALA A 14 -5.98 0.87 -0.17
C ALA A 14 -5.74 0.92 -1.68
N ILE A 15 -5.11 -0.12 -2.24
CA ILE A 15 -4.89 -0.24 -3.68
C ILE A 15 -6.23 -0.37 -4.42
N ARG A 16 -7.14 -1.22 -3.95
CA ARG A 16 -8.46 -1.40 -4.57
C ARG A 16 -9.28 -0.12 -4.56
N LEU A 17 -9.26 0.63 -3.45
CA LEU A 17 -9.92 1.93 -3.32
C LEU A 17 -9.36 2.94 -4.32
N TYR A 18 -8.02 2.99 -4.47
CA TYR A 18 -7.36 3.85 -5.44
C TYR A 18 -7.67 3.46 -6.90
N GLN A 19 -7.60 2.16 -7.24
CA GLN A 19 -7.84 1.66 -8.60
C GLN A 19 -9.29 1.84 -9.06
N ARG A 20 -10.26 1.71 -8.13
CA ARG A 20 -11.68 1.94 -8.41
C ARG A 20 -12.07 3.42 -8.32
N HIS A 21 -11.11 4.31 -8.09
CA HIS A 21 -11.35 5.75 -7.91
C HIS A 21 -12.38 6.08 -6.82
N LEU A 22 -12.51 5.22 -5.80
CA LEU A 22 -13.50 5.41 -4.71
C LEU A 22 -13.06 6.48 -3.71
N LEU A 23 -11.74 6.66 -3.54
CA LEU A 23 -11.15 7.71 -2.73
C LEU A 23 -9.98 8.34 -3.47
N SER A 24 -9.75 9.63 -3.23
CA SER A 24 -8.57 10.31 -3.73
C SER A 24 -7.30 9.76 -3.07
N LEU A 25 -6.18 9.83 -3.79
CA LEU A 25 -4.90 9.37 -3.26
C LEU A 25 -4.55 10.07 -1.93
N ASN A 26 -4.81 11.38 -1.82
CA ASN A 26 -4.48 12.15 -0.62
C ASN A 26 -5.23 11.64 0.61
N VAL A 27 -6.54 11.35 0.48
CA VAL A 27 -7.36 10.81 1.57
C VAL A 27 -6.85 9.44 2.02
N ILE A 28 -6.47 8.58 1.06
CA ILE A 28 -5.91 7.25 1.37
C ILE A 28 -4.58 7.38 2.13
N LEU A 29 -3.70 8.29 1.69
CA LEU A 29 -2.40 8.50 2.32
C LEU A 29 -2.52 9.05 3.74
N GLU A 30 -3.42 10.01 3.95
CA GLU A 30 -3.71 10.61 5.25
C GLU A 30 -4.29 9.57 6.22
N CYS A 31 -5.31 8.82 5.78
CA CYS A 31 -5.96 7.78 6.57
C CYS A 31 -4.97 6.69 7.04
N LEU A 32 -4.07 6.26 6.16
CA LEU A 32 -3.06 5.25 6.48
C LEU A 32 -1.83 5.80 7.18
N GLY A 33 -1.67 7.14 7.24
CA GLY A 33 -0.48 7.80 7.75
C GLY A 33 0.79 7.44 6.97
N ILE A 34 0.69 7.19 5.66
CA ILE A 34 1.84 6.80 4.82
C ILE A 34 2.19 7.85 3.78
N SER A 35 3.47 7.88 3.41
CA SER A 35 3.93 8.74 2.33
C SER A 35 3.49 8.23 0.95
N LYS A 36 3.34 9.16 -0.01
CA LYS A 36 3.14 8.84 -1.43
C LYS A 36 4.22 7.90 -1.99
N ARG A 37 5.47 8.01 -1.51
CA ARG A 37 6.57 7.12 -1.88
C ARG A 37 6.33 5.69 -1.41
N THR A 38 5.88 5.51 -0.17
CA THR A 38 5.50 4.19 0.38
C THR A 38 4.36 3.58 -0.42
N PHE A 39 3.32 4.35 -0.71
CA PHE A 39 2.20 3.89 -1.52
C PHE A 39 2.62 3.49 -2.93
N ARG A 40 3.48 4.29 -3.59
CA ARG A 40 4.05 3.93 -4.90
C ARG A 40 4.81 2.59 -4.88
N ARG A 41 5.61 2.33 -3.84
CA ARG A 41 6.32 1.05 -3.67
C ARG A 41 5.36 -0.12 -3.52
N ILE A 42 4.31 0.03 -2.71
CA ILE A 42 3.28 -0.99 -2.51
C ILE A 42 2.54 -1.27 -3.82
N THR A 43 2.13 -0.23 -4.54
CA THR A 43 1.43 -0.37 -5.83
C THR A 43 2.32 -0.97 -6.92
N GLN A 44 3.61 -0.63 -6.94
CA GLN A 44 4.57 -1.25 -7.86
C GLN A 44 4.73 -2.74 -7.58
N LEU A 45 4.85 -3.12 -6.31
CA LEU A 45 4.93 -4.53 -5.92
C LEU A 45 3.65 -5.28 -6.32
N TRP A 46 2.49 -4.70 -6.03
CA TRP A 46 1.19 -5.28 -6.41
C TRP A 46 1.07 -5.54 -7.91
N ARG A 47 1.53 -4.58 -8.75
CA ARG A 47 1.51 -4.74 -10.21
C ARG A 47 2.45 -5.84 -10.71
N LEU A 48 3.55 -6.08 -10.00
CA LEU A 48 4.56 -7.06 -10.41
C LEU A 48 4.24 -8.48 -9.92
N THR A 49 3.73 -8.62 -8.70
CA THR A 49 3.60 -9.93 -8.04
C THR A 49 2.17 -10.30 -7.66
N GLY A 50 1.21 -9.36 -7.75
CA GLY A 50 -0.12 -9.56 -7.17
C GLY A 50 -0.13 -9.56 -5.64
N ASP A 51 0.97 -9.16 -4.98
CA ASP A 51 1.08 -9.06 -3.53
C ASP A 51 1.62 -7.70 -3.08
N VAL A 52 1.34 -7.34 -1.83
CA VAL A 52 1.70 -6.07 -1.19
C VAL A 52 2.78 -6.22 -0.11
N VAL A 53 3.24 -7.45 0.11
CA VAL A 53 4.36 -7.79 0.99
C VAL A 53 5.43 -8.49 0.16
N ARG A 54 6.69 -8.11 0.38
CA ARG A 54 7.81 -8.89 -0.13
C ARG A 54 7.96 -10.10 0.76
N HIS A 55 7.80 -11.28 0.18
CA HIS A 55 8.21 -12.52 0.83
C HIS A 55 9.73 -12.58 0.77
N THR A 56 10.39 -12.23 1.87
CA THR A 56 11.81 -12.53 2.05
C THR A 56 11.88 -14.01 2.41
N PHE A 57 11.97 -14.88 1.39
CA PHE A 57 12.38 -16.26 1.62
C PHE A 57 13.80 -16.18 2.17
N GLY A 58 13.95 -16.45 3.47
CA GLY A 58 15.16 -16.15 4.24
C GLY A 58 16.44 -16.50 3.48
N ILE A 59 17.28 -15.47 3.29
CA ILE A 59 18.68 -15.57 2.89
C ILE A 59 19.49 -15.07 4.08
#